data_AF-A0A6M0A565-F1
#
_entry.id   AF-A0A6M0A565-F1
#
_cell.length_a   1.000
_cell.length_b   1.000
_cell.length_c   1.000
_cell.angle_alpha   90.00
_cell.angle_beta   90.00
_cell.angle_gamma   90.00
#
_symmetry.space_group_name_H-M   'P 1'
#
loop_
_entity.id
_entity.type
_entity.pdbx_description
1 polymer ?
#
loop_
_entity_poly.entity_id
_entity_poly.type
_entity_poly.pdbx_seq_one_letter_code
_entity_poly.pdbx_strand_id
1 'polypeptide(L)'
;PKVKLVNDLLRKQNPFRTMVASGLKYILPVEVRQTVRSALIKMNSSDKRQAALSKEERQQLLEFYRDDILKLQDLIQRDLSVWLTV
;
A
#
# COMPACT_ATOMS: atom_id res chain seq x y z
N PRO A 1 9.93 -0.34 -1.61
CA PRO A 1 10.14 -0.40 -0.14
C PRO A 1 11.28 0.56 0.20
N LYS A 2 11.16 1.36 1.27
CA LYS A 2 12.15 2.42 1.56
C LYS A 2 13.48 1.86 2.08
N VAL A 3 13.41 0.88 2.98
CA VAL A 3 14.60 0.26 3.59
C VAL A 3 14.70 -1.19 3.16
N LYS A 4 15.76 -1.52 2.39
CA LYS A 4 16.01 -2.87 1.84
C LYS A 4 16.12 -3.91 2.95
N LEU A 5 16.82 -3.59 4.05
CA LEU A 5 16.97 -4.47 5.22
C LEU A 5 15.64 -4.78 5.91
N VAL A 6 14.78 -3.77 6.12
CA VAL A 6 13.45 -3.97 6.74
C VAL A 6 12.55 -4.79 5.83
N ASN A 7 12.61 -4.55 4.52
CA ASN A 7 11.87 -5.33 3.54
C ASN A 7 12.33 -6.79 3.51
N ASP A 8 13.64 -7.02 3.54
CA ASP A 8 14.23 -8.35 3.51
C ASP A 8 13.95 -9.11 4.82
N LEU A 9 13.93 -8.42 5.98
CA LEU A 9 13.49 -8.98 7.26
C LEU A 9 12.00 -9.35 7.26
N LEU A 10 11.13 -8.48 6.72
CA LEU A 10 9.67 -8.65 6.78
C LEU A 10 9.11 -9.60 5.72
N ARG A 11 9.65 -9.60 4.50
CA ARG A 11 9.04 -10.22 3.32
C ARG A 11 9.84 -11.38 2.72
N LYS A 12 11.17 -11.36 2.76
CA LYS A 12 11.98 -12.41 2.15
C LYS A 12 12.25 -13.53 3.16
N GLN A 13 12.13 -14.77 2.72
CA GLN A 13 12.68 -15.91 3.46
C GLN A 13 14.18 -15.95 3.18
N ASN A 14 14.98 -15.46 4.12
CA ASN A 14 16.44 -15.48 4.06
C ASN A 14 17.02 -15.88 5.43
N PRO A 15 18.30 -16.31 5.49
CA PRO A 15 18.92 -16.77 6.73
C PRO A 15 18.91 -15.71 7.84
N PHE A 16 19.05 -14.44 7.48
CA PHE A 16 19.01 -13.31 8.40
C PHE A 16 17.66 -13.19 9.13
N ARG A 17 16.54 -13.33 8.41
CA ARG A 17 15.20 -13.33 9.00
C ARG A 17 15.03 -14.47 10.00
N THR A 18 15.49 -15.67 9.65
CA THR A 18 15.40 -16.85 10.52
C THR A 18 16.16 -16.64 11.82
N MET A 19 17.38 -16.08 11.74
CA MET A 19 18.20 -15.78 12.92
C MET A 19 17.49 -14.80 13.87
N VAL A 20 16.99 -13.68 13.33
CA VAL A 20 16.30 -12.65 14.13
C VAL A 20 15.00 -13.19 14.73
N ALA A 21 14.19 -13.92 13.95
CA ALA A 21 12.92 -14.48 14.42
C ALA A 21 13.12 -15.53 15.53
N SER A 22 14.14 -16.37 15.41
CA SER A 22 14.49 -17.37 16.42
C SER A 22 14.96 -16.70 17.71
N GLY A 23 15.85 -15.70 17.64
CA GLY A 23 16.30 -14.97 18.84
C GLY A 23 15.15 -14.26 19.57
N LEU A 24 14.30 -13.55 18.83
CA LEU A 24 13.18 -12.83 19.42
C LEU A 24 12.12 -13.76 20.02
N LYS A 25 11.97 -15.00 19.54
CA LYS A 25 11.02 -15.98 20.09
C LYS A 25 11.32 -16.34 21.54
N TYR A 26 12.59 -16.34 21.93
CA TYR A 26 13.00 -16.69 23.30
C TYR A 26 12.95 -15.52 24.27
N ILE A 27 13.02 -14.29 23.76
CA ILE A 27 13.19 -13.08 24.57
C ILE A 27 11.87 -12.32 24.70
N LEU A 28 11.01 -12.37 23.67
CA LEU A 28 9.81 -11.53 23.60
C LEU A 28 8.51 -12.36 23.47
N PRO A 29 7.48 -12.04 24.28
CA PRO A 29 6.13 -12.54 24.09
C PRO A 29 5.57 -12.26 22.70
N VAL A 30 4.55 -13.01 22.30
CA VAL A 30 3.98 -12.92 20.95
C VAL A 30 3.40 -11.52 20.68
N GLU A 31 2.80 -10.89 21.67
CA GLU A 31 2.17 -9.57 21.60
C GLU A 31 3.19 -8.47 21.27
N VAL A 32 4.36 -8.53 21.92
CA VAL A 32 5.46 -7.60 21.68
C VAL A 32 6.04 -7.82 20.28
N ARG A 33 6.21 -9.08 19.85
CA ARG A 33 6.69 -9.38 18.49
C ARG A 33 5.72 -8.89 17.42
N GLN A 34 4.41 -8.98 17.63
CA GLN A 34 3.41 -8.43 16.72
C GLN A 34 3.45 -6.90 16.69
N THR A 35 3.66 -6.26 17.84
CA THR A 35 3.79 -4.80 17.92
C THR A 35 5.01 -4.30 17.15
N VAL A 36 6.17 -4.94 17.32
CA VAL A 36 7.41 -4.63 16.59
C VAL A 36 7.21 -4.84 15.08
N ARG A 37 6.60 -5.96 14.68
CA ARG A 37 6.28 -6.23 13.27
C ARG A 37 5.40 -5.14 12.67
N SER A 38 4.35 -4.73 13.37
CA SER A 38 3.42 -3.68 12.93
C SER A 38 4.12 -2.32 12.80
N ALA A 39 4.99 -1.97 13.75
CA ALA A 39 5.80 -0.74 13.69
C ALA A 39 6.74 -0.74 12.47
N LEU A 40 7.44 -1.85 12.23
CA LEU A 40 8.33 -2.00 11.06
C LEU A 40 7.58 -1.94 9.73
N ILE A 41 6.39 -2.55 9.65
CA ILE A 41 5.52 -2.45 8.48
C ILE A 41 5.12 -0.99 8.27
N LYS A 42 4.58 -0.33 9.30
CA LYS A 42 4.14 1.07 9.26
C LYS A 42 5.27 2.01 8.81
N MET A 43 6.47 1.83 9.33
CA MET A 43 7.65 2.63 8.95
C MET A 43 8.09 2.39 7.50
N ASN A 44 7.95 1.16 6.99
CA ASN A 44 8.30 0.81 5.61
C ASN A 44 7.15 1.11 4.61
N SER A 45 5.97 1.50 5.11
CA SER A 45 4.78 1.80 4.32
C SER A 45 4.19 3.19 4.55
N SER A 46 4.76 4.02 5.44
CA SER A 46 4.20 5.30 5.86
C SER A 46 4.09 6.35 4.74
N ASP A 47 4.86 6.19 3.67
CA ASP A 47 4.78 7.00 2.45
C ASP A 47 3.95 6.37 1.33
N LYS A 48 3.33 5.20 1.55
CA LYS A 48 2.34 4.64 0.61
C LYS A 48 0.98 5.32 0.70
N ARG A 49 0.88 6.48 1.35
CA ARG A 49 -0.28 7.37 1.22
C ARG A 49 -0.25 7.90 -0.20
N GLN A 50 -0.82 7.13 -1.12
CA GLN A 50 -0.85 7.36 -2.56
C GLN A 50 0.55 7.69 -3.12
N ALA A 51 1.20 6.72 -3.77
CA ALA A 51 2.02 7.14 -4.90
C ALA A 51 1.06 7.93 -5.79
N ALA A 52 1.16 9.26 -5.78
CA ALA A 52 0.27 10.11 -6.52
C ALA A 52 0.50 9.73 -7.99
N LEU A 53 -0.59 9.36 -8.68
CA LEU A 53 -0.53 9.19 -10.11
C LEU A 53 0.08 10.47 -10.70
N SER A 54 0.97 10.30 -11.68
CA SER A 54 1.42 11.44 -12.45
C SER A 54 0.21 12.10 -13.12
N LYS A 55 0.36 13.37 -13.54
CA LYS A 55 -0.74 14.05 -14.26
C LYS A 55 -1.10 13.31 -15.53
N GLU A 56 -0.12 12.72 -16.19
CA GLU A 56 -0.25 11.94 -17.42
C GLU A 56 -0.99 10.63 -17.16
N GLU A 57 -0.61 9.87 -16.12
CA GLU A 57 -1.30 8.65 -15.72
C GLU A 57 -2.76 8.93 -15.32
N ARG A 58 -3.00 10.03 -14.58
CA ARG A 58 -4.35 10.47 -14.22
C ARG A 58 -5.18 10.84 -15.46
N GLN A 59 -4.59 11.55 -16.42
CA GLN A 59 -5.27 11.91 -17.67
C GLN A 59 -5.64 10.68 -18.49
N GLN A 60 -4.73 9.71 -18.61
CA GLN A 60 -5.00 8.46 -19.34
C GLN A 60 -6.17 7.68 -18.73
N LEU A 61 -6.23 7.60 -17.39
CA LEU A 61 -7.33 6.92 -16.70
C LEU A 61 -8.66 7.67 -16.84
N LEU A 62 -8.63 9.01 -16.78
CA LEU A 62 -9.82 9.83 -16.99
C LEU A 62 -10.39 9.65 -18.39
N GLU A 63 -9.54 9.60 -19.41
CA GLU A 63 -9.96 9.35 -20.79
C GLU A 63 -10.49 7.94 -20.97
N PHE A 64 -9.78 6.93 -20.45
CA PHE A 64 -10.16 5.53 -20.57
C PHE A 64 -11.53 5.22 -19.94
N TYR A 65 -11.82 5.78 -18.76
CA TYR A 65 -13.07 5.50 -18.04
C TYR A 65 -14.19 6.53 -18.29
N ARG A 66 -13.98 7.54 -19.12
CA ARG A 66 -14.97 8.63 -19.34
C ARG A 66 -16.35 8.09 -19.71
N ASP A 67 -16.40 7.21 -20.72
CA ASP A 67 -17.66 6.68 -21.25
C ASP A 67 -18.39 5.82 -20.21
N ASP A 68 -17.64 5.04 -19.43
CA ASP A 68 -18.20 4.19 -18.38
C ASP A 68 -18.76 5.02 -17.23
N ILE A 69 -18.08 6.10 -16.85
CA ILE A 69 -18.57 7.04 -15.83
C ILE A 69 -19.86 7.71 -16.27
N LEU A 70 -19.96 8.12 -17.54
CA LEU A 70 -21.18 8.73 -18.09
C LEU A 70 -22.35 7.73 -18.13
N LYS A 71 -22.11 6.51 -18.63
CA LYS A 71 -23.12 5.44 -18.61
C LYS A 71 -23.58 5.12 -17.19
N LEU A 72 -22.65 5.09 -16.23
CA LEU A 72 -22.97 4.83 -14.83
C LEU A 72 -23.82 5.97 -14.24
N GLN A 73 -23.44 7.23 -14.48
CA GLN A 73 -24.20 8.40 -14.06
C GLN A 73 -25.65 8.34 -14.55
N ASP A 74 -25.87 7.99 -15.82
CA ASP A 74 -27.20 7.84 -16.40
C ASP A 74 -27.94 6.65 -15.79
N LEU A 75 -27.25 5.54 -15.53
CA LEU A 75 -27.86 4.34 -14.94
C LEU A 75 -28.36 4.58 -13.50
N ILE A 76 -27.57 5.30 -12.69
CA ILE A 76 -27.90 5.53 -11.26
C ILE A 76 -28.56 6.88 -11.01
N GLN A 77 -28.74 7.71 -12.04
CA GLN A 77 -29.34 9.04 -11.96
C GLN A 77 -28.65 9.94 -10.93
N ARG A 78 -27.32 9.93 -10.92
CA ARG A 78 -26.50 10.73 -10.00
C ARG A 78 -25.38 11.42 -10.75
N ASP A 79 -25.19 12.71 -10.47
CA ASP A 79 -24.06 13.48 -11.02
C ASP A 79 -22.71 12.91 -10.52
N LEU A 80 -21.92 12.42 -11.47
CA LEU A 80 -20.56 11.93 -11.27
C LEU A 80 -19.54 12.82 -11.99
N SER A 81 -19.92 14.00 -12.47
CA SER A 81 -19.02 14.93 -13.20
C SER A 81 -17.75 15.28 -12.42
N VAL A 82 -17.81 15.29 -11.08
CA VAL A 82 -16.65 15.50 -10.19
C VAL A 82 -15.57 14.41 -10.33
N TRP A 83 -15.90 13.26 -10.91
CA TRP A 83 -14.93 12.19 -11.18
C TRP A 83 -14.16 12.42 -12.49
N LEU A 84 -14.62 13.37 -13.33
CA LEU A 84 -14.02 13.71 -14.62
C LEU A 84 -13.10 14.94 -14.54
N THR A 85 -12.86 15.49 -13.35
CA THR A 85 -11.98 16.65 -13.13
C THR A 85 -10.56 16.22 -12.81
N VAL A 86 -9.57 16.91 -13.40
CA VAL A 86 -8.13 16.67 -13.18
C VAL A 86 -7.69 17.14 -11.81
#